data_AF-A0A5C7IK65-F1
#
_entry.id   AF-A0A5C7IK65-F1
#
_cell.length_a   1.000
_cell.length_b   1.000
_cell.length_c   1.000
_cell.angle_alpha   90.00
_cell.angle_beta   90.00
_cell.angle_gamma   90.00
#
_symmetry.space_group_name_H-M   'P 1'
#
loop_
_entity.id
_entity.type
_entity.pdbx_description
1 polymer ?
#
loop_
_entity_poly.entity_id
_entity_poly.type
_entity_poly.pdbx_seq_one_letter_code
_entity_poly.pdbx_strand_id
1 'polypeptide(L)'
;MGHQSFTRRRRRRHRLISTSSSSSPVRSSSGSSLSLHTCIAAKSPLAVTGTKAVLLRSRDQTIEQGLDYIATWNSAMLISYDLTEAVSAQIQKRKAVFAKL
;
A
#
# COMPACT_ATOMS: atom_id res chain seq x y z
N MET A 1 10.34 -39.61 -5.04
CA MET A 1 10.75 -38.26 -4.58
C MET A 1 9.53 -37.36 -4.71
N GLY A 2 8.76 -37.17 -3.63
CA GLY A 2 7.38 -36.66 -3.66
C GLY A 2 7.27 -35.13 -3.71
N HIS A 3 6.52 -34.62 -4.69
CA HIS A 3 6.09 -33.22 -4.76
C HIS A 3 5.06 -32.93 -3.66
N GLN A 4 5.46 -32.23 -2.59
CA GLN A 4 4.54 -31.80 -1.55
C GLN A 4 3.79 -30.53 -1.96
N SER A 5 2.57 -30.69 -2.45
CA SER A 5 1.66 -29.58 -2.78
C SER A 5 1.30 -28.75 -1.53
N PHE A 6 1.63 -27.45 -1.56
CA PHE A 6 1.51 -26.55 -0.41
C PHE A 6 0.05 -26.09 -0.21
N THR A 7 -0.67 -26.75 0.70
CA THR A 7 -2.11 -26.52 0.91
C THR A 7 -2.43 -25.15 1.54
N ARG A 8 -3.63 -24.63 1.26
CA ARG A 8 -4.12 -23.29 1.63
C ARG A 8 -4.08 -23.00 3.14
N ARG A 9 -4.26 -24.03 3.98
CA ARG A 9 -4.19 -23.97 5.45
C ARG A 9 -2.73 -23.82 5.94
N ARG A 10 -1.76 -24.39 5.24
CA ARG A 10 -0.32 -24.18 5.51
C ARG A 10 0.16 -22.79 5.11
N ARG A 11 -0.36 -22.20 4.03
CA ARG A 11 -0.03 -20.81 3.60
C ARG A 11 -0.35 -19.76 4.66
N ARG A 12 -1.43 -19.93 5.43
CA ARG A 12 -1.76 -19.06 6.56
C ARG A 12 -0.82 -19.23 7.75
N ARG A 13 -0.44 -20.47 8.10
CA ARG A 13 0.51 -20.73 9.20
C ARG A 13 1.85 -20.02 8.97
N HIS A 14 2.28 -19.91 7.72
CA HIS A 14 3.51 -19.20 7.34
C HIS A 14 3.26 -17.76 6.84
N ARG A 15 2.06 -17.21 7.05
CA ARG A 15 1.69 -15.82 6.70
C ARG A 15 1.99 -15.41 5.26
N LEU A 16 1.94 -16.37 4.33
CA LEU A 16 2.27 -16.16 2.90
C LEU A 16 1.17 -15.40 2.13
N ILE A 17 -0.04 -15.29 2.69
CA ILE A 17 -1.16 -14.52 2.12
C ILE A 17 -1.85 -13.70 3.22
N SER A 18 -2.16 -12.44 2.92
CA SER A 18 -2.76 -11.47 3.85
C SER A 18 -4.28 -11.58 3.95
N THR A 19 -4.97 -12.12 2.95
CA THR A 19 -6.44 -12.29 2.95
C THR A 19 -6.84 -13.74 2.68
N SER A 20 -7.98 -14.17 3.21
CA SER A 20 -8.61 -15.44 2.81
C SER A 20 -10.11 -15.23 2.58
N SER A 21 -10.60 -15.54 1.38
CA SER A 21 -12.03 -15.56 1.08
C SER A 21 -12.66 -16.89 1.52
N SER A 22 -13.66 -16.88 2.40
CA SER A 22 -14.47 -18.08 2.65
C SER A 22 -15.26 -18.47 1.39
N SER A 23 -15.50 -19.76 1.23
CA SER A 23 -15.92 -20.46 0.02
C SER A 23 -17.31 -20.05 -0.51
N SER A 24 -17.39 -19.67 -1.79
CA SER A 24 -18.53 -19.94 -2.69
C SER A 24 -17.98 -20.10 -4.11
N PRO A 25 -18.50 -21.06 -4.91
CA PRO A 25 -17.95 -21.35 -6.23
C PRO A 25 -18.45 -20.29 -7.22
N VAL A 26 -17.55 -19.77 -8.06
CA VAL A 26 -17.84 -18.87 -9.20
C VAL A 26 -18.04 -17.37 -8.92
N ARG A 27 -17.42 -16.78 -7.88
CA ARG A 27 -17.13 -15.33 -7.92
C ARG A 27 -15.82 -14.94 -7.24
N SER A 28 -14.76 -15.10 -8.02
CA SER A 28 -13.63 -14.16 -8.14
C SER A 28 -12.68 -13.97 -6.94
N SER A 29 -11.54 -14.67 -6.99
CA SER A 29 -10.23 -14.19 -6.46
C SER A 29 -9.90 -12.77 -6.96
N SER A 30 -10.45 -12.38 -8.10
CA SER A 30 -10.43 -11.03 -8.66
C SER A 30 -11.23 -10.01 -7.84
N GLY A 31 -12.26 -10.41 -7.09
CA GLY A 31 -13.11 -9.48 -6.33
C GLY A 31 -12.39 -8.82 -5.17
N SER A 32 -11.60 -9.59 -4.41
CA SER A 32 -10.76 -9.05 -3.33
C SER A 32 -9.57 -8.24 -3.85
N SER A 33 -9.03 -8.64 -5.00
CA SER A 33 -8.02 -7.85 -5.72
C SER A 33 -8.59 -6.49 -6.11
N LEU A 34 -9.74 -6.43 -6.78
CA LEU A 34 -10.35 -5.18 -7.22
C LEU A 34 -10.65 -4.24 -6.05
N SER A 35 -11.19 -4.74 -4.94
CA SER A 35 -11.43 -3.89 -3.77
C SER A 35 -10.15 -3.26 -3.23
N LEU A 36 -9.04 -4.02 -3.20
CA LEU A 36 -7.74 -3.51 -2.76
C LEU A 36 -7.19 -2.46 -3.74
N HIS A 37 -7.31 -2.69 -5.04
CA HIS A 37 -6.91 -1.70 -6.05
C HIS A 37 -7.69 -0.39 -5.89
N THR A 38 -9.00 -0.47 -5.70
CA THR A 38 -9.85 0.72 -5.46
C THR A 38 -9.42 1.47 -4.20
N CYS A 39 -9.09 0.77 -3.11
CA CYS A 39 -8.61 1.40 -1.89
C CYS A 39 -7.24 2.10 -2.05
N ILE A 40 -6.36 1.57 -2.90
CA ILE A 40 -5.05 2.18 -3.18
C ILE A 40 -5.21 3.35 -4.15
N ALA A 41 -6.04 3.21 -5.18
CA ALA A 41 -6.29 4.25 -6.18
C ALA A 41 -6.99 5.49 -5.61
N ALA A 42 -7.68 5.36 -4.46
CA ALA A 42 -8.29 6.49 -3.75
C ALA A 42 -7.28 7.36 -2.97
N LYS A 43 -6.00 6.96 -2.89
CA LYS A 43 -4.95 7.69 -2.17
C LYS A 43 -4.08 8.48 -3.15
N SER A 44 -3.35 9.46 -2.60
CA SER A 44 -2.32 10.19 -3.34
C SER A 44 -1.30 9.23 -3.98
N PRO A 45 -1.14 9.25 -5.32
CA PRO A 45 -0.13 8.46 -6.01
C PRO A 45 1.30 8.75 -5.54
N LEU A 46 1.55 10.01 -5.19
CA LEU A 46 2.81 10.48 -4.59
C LEU A 46 3.05 9.81 -3.24
N ALA A 47 2.06 9.83 -2.34
CA ALA A 47 2.17 9.21 -1.02
C ALA A 47 2.33 7.69 -1.09
N VAL A 48 1.60 7.01 -1.99
CA VAL A 48 1.69 5.55 -2.19
C VAL A 48 3.09 5.16 -2.67
N THR A 49 3.62 5.88 -3.67
CA THR A 49 4.94 5.59 -4.25
C THR A 49 6.06 5.96 -3.28
N GLY A 50 5.96 7.09 -2.59
CA GLY A 50 6.91 7.53 -1.56
C GLY A 50 6.97 6.54 -0.39
N THR A 51 5.82 6.09 0.12
CA THR A 51 5.77 5.08 1.19
C THR A 51 6.46 3.79 0.76
N LYS A 52 6.22 3.35 -0.49
CA LYS A 52 6.90 2.16 -1.04
C LYS A 52 8.42 2.36 -1.11
N ALA A 53 8.88 3.52 -1.57
CA ALA A 53 10.30 3.83 -1.68
C ALA A 53 10.99 3.85 -0.30
N VAL A 54 10.35 4.45 0.71
CA VAL A 54 10.80 4.42 2.11
C VAL A 54 10.92 2.98 2.61
N LEU A 55 9.85 2.18 2.49
CA LEU A 55 9.87 0.80 2.98
C LEU A 55 10.93 -0.07 2.31
N LEU A 56 11.15 0.11 1.00
CA LEU A 56 12.18 -0.62 0.27
C LEU A 56 13.58 -0.22 0.72
N ARG A 57 13.82 1.09 0.87
CA ARG A 57 15.14 1.61 1.28
C ARG A 57 15.48 1.24 2.72
N SER A 58 14.51 1.33 3.64
CA SER A 58 14.72 1.00 5.06
C SER A 58 15.02 -0.47 5.32
N ARG A 59 14.73 -1.38 4.39
CA ARG A 59 15.01 -2.82 4.55
C ARG A 59 16.50 -3.14 4.63
N ASP A 60 17.29 -2.42 3.84
CA ASP A 60 18.71 -2.73 3.60
C ASP A 60 19.65 -1.69 4.26
N GLN A 61 19.10 -0.78 5.08
CA GLN A 61 19.82 0.32 5.73
C GLN A 61 19.83 0.19 7.26
N THR A 62 20.80 0.85 7.90
CA THR A 62 20.76 1.04 9.35
C THR A 62 19.59 1.94 9.74
N ILE A 63 19.14 1.82 10.99
CA ILE A 63 18.00 2.61 11.50
C ILE A 63 18.24 4.10 11.35
N GLU A 64 19.45 4.57 11.65
CA GLU A 64 19.81 5.99 11.55
C GLU A 64 19.72 6.52 10.11
N GLN A 65 20.24 5.75 9.14
CA GLN A 65 20.13 6.09 7.72
C GLN A 65 18.68 6.02 7.21
N GLY A 66 17.88 5.10 7.75
CA GLY A 66 16.46 5.01 7.44
C GLY A 66 15.66 6.21 7.95
N LEU A 67 15.95 6.68 9.16
CA LEU A 67 15.32 7.86 9.75
C LEU A 67 15.67 9.14 8.98
N ASP A 68 16.95 9.30 8.60
CA ASP A 68 17.40 10.43 7.79
C ASP A 68 16.74 10.46 6.40
N TYR A 69 16.60 9.29 5.77
CA TYR A 69 15.88 9.14 4.52
C TYR A 69 14.40 9.53 4.65
N ILE A 70 13.72 9.09 5.73
CA ILE A 70 12.33 9.46 6.00
C ILE A 70 12.20 10.97 6.20
N ALA A 71 13.09 11.59 6.97
CA ALA A 71 13.08 13.03 7.23
C ALA A 71 13.26 13.84 5.92
N THR A 72 14.19 13.40 5.08
CA THR A 72 14.44 13.99 3.76
C THR A 72 13.21 13.86 2.86
N TRP A 73 12.59 12.68 2.79
CA TRP A 73 11.38 12.47 2.01
C TRP A 73 10.19 13.28 2.49
N ASN A 74 9.95 13.35 3.80
CA ASN A 74 8.88 14.17 4.36
C ASN A 74 9.10 15.66 4.06
N SER A 75 10.34 16.13 4.16
CA SER A 75 10.72 17.51 3.82
C SER A 75 10.50 17.84 2.35
N ALA A 76 10.84 16.91 1.45
CA ALA A 76 10.63 17.08 0.01
C ALA A 76 9.14 17.09 -0.38
N MET A 77 8.29 16.35 0.33
CA MET A 77 6.86 16.22 0.01
C MET A 77 5.97 17.24 0.72
N LEU A 78 6.51 18.04 1.64
CA LEU A 78 5.79 19.09 2.38
C LEU A 78 5.20 20.16 1.45
N ILE A 79 5.84 20.45 0.31
CA ILE A 79 5.34 21.38 -0.71
C ILE A 79 4.86 20.56 -1.90
N SER A 80 3.82 19.74 -1.71
CA SER A 80 3.20 18.97 -2.79
C SER A 80 1.75 19.38 -3.00
N TYR A 81 1.35 19.39 -4.27
CA TYR A 81 -0.04 19.65 -4.68
C TYR A 81 -1.00 18.66 -4.01
N ASP A 82 -0.62 17.39 -3.92
CA ASP A 82 -1.39 16.35 -3.24
C ASP A 82 -1.62 16.67 -1.75
N LEU A 83 -0.64 17.24 -1.05
CA LEU A 83 -0.82 17.63 0.35
C LEU A 83 -1.80 18.80 0.46
N THR A 84 -1.67 19.81 -0.39
CA THR A 84 -2.62 20.94 -0.43
C THR A 84 -4.03 20.47 -0.73
N GLU A 85 -4.23 19.62 -1.75
CA GLU A 85 -5.55 19.06 -2.08
C GLU A 85 -6.11 18.20 -0.94
N ALA A 86 -5.28 17.36 -0.30
CA ALA A 86 -5.72 16.55 0.83
C ALA A 86 -6.22 17.42 2.00
N VAL A 87 -5.48 18.46 2.35
CA VAL A 87 -5.85 19.40 3.41
C VAL A 87 -7.11 20.18 3.03
N SER A 88 -7.17 20.76 1.83
CA SER A 88 -8.32 21.51 1.36
C SER A 88 -9.58 20.64 1.28
N ALA A 89 -9.48 19.41 0.78
CA ALA A 89 -10.59 18.47 0.71
C ALA A 89 -11.11 18.09 2.10
N GLN A 90 -10.22 17.89 3.08
CA GLN A 90 -10.60 17.63 4.47
C GLN A 90 -11.34 18.81 5.09
N ILE A 91 -10.82 20.03 4.92
CA ILE A 91 -11.49 21.26 5.39
C ILE A 91 -12.89 21.39 4.75
N GLN A 92 -13.00 21.12 3.46
CA GLN A 92 -14.26 21.17 2.70
C GLN A 92 -15.16 19.95 2.91
N LYS A 93 -14.75 18.96 3.72
CA LYS A 93 -15.46 17.67 3.94
C LYS A 93 -15.83 16.93 2.66
N ARG A 94 -15.03 17.09 1.61
CA ARG A 94 -15.17 16.36 0.34
C ARG A 94 -14.12 15.27 0.23
N LYS A 95 -14.31 14.38 -0.75
CA LYS A 95 -13.26 13.44 -1.12
C LYS A 95 -12.15 14.21 -1.86
N ALA A 96 -10.90 13.95 -1.46
CA ALA A 96 -9.74 14.48 -2.16
C ALA A 96 -9.65 13.85 -3.55
N VAL A 97 -9.25 14.64 -4.54
CA VAL A 97 -9.02 14.19 -5.90
C VAL A 97 -7.56 14.45 -6.21
N PHE A 98 -6.81 13.37 -6.43
CA PHE A 98 -5.40 13.45 -6.72
C PHE A 98 -5.17 13.32 -8.23
N ALA A 99 -4.22 14.09 -8.76
CA ALA A 99 -3.82 13.97 -10.15
C ALA A 99 -3.18 12.59 -10.40
N LYS A 100 -3.37 12.05 -11.61
CA LYS A 100 -2.66 10.86 -12.04
C LYS A 100 -1.24 11.28 -12.44
N LEU A 101 -0.23 10.70 -11.78
CA LEU A 101 1.18 10.76 -12.19
C LEU A 101 1.38 10.04 -13.53
#